data_AF-A0A511AHW1-F1
#
_entry.id   AF-A0A511AHW1-F1
#
_cell.length_a   1.000
_cell.length_b   1.000
_cell.length_c   1.000
_cell.angle_alpha   90.00
_cell.angle_beta   90.00
_cell.angle_gamma   90.00
#
_symmetry.space_group_name_H-M   'P 1'
#
loop_
_entity.id
_entity.type
_entity.pdbx_description
1 polymer ?
#
loop_
_entity_poly.entity_id
_entity_poly.type
_entity_poly.pdbx_seq_one_letter_code
_entity_poly.pdbx_strand_id
1 'polypeptide(L)'
;MSPIWDPVELNMLDLDIEDPEEQMGSKDKNWIRIVGDARRWLVKIARTDVRDGTTSGEDWAEWVVRHIAAQLGVPTAEVRPAAFDGHRATASRSMLHDESERLTHGNELAFSPWGDAGWFRSVMSAA
;
A
#
# COMPACT_ATOMS: atom_id res chain seq x y z
N MET A 1 -4.84 -15.72 16.37
CA MET A 1 -3.66 -15.07 16.97
C MET A 1 -3.88 -13.57 16.94
N SER A 2 -3.51 -12.84 17.97
CA SER A 2 -3.55 -11.37 17.95
C SER A 2 -2.49 -10.83 17.01
N PRO A 3 -2.76 -9.78 16.24
CA PRO A 3 -1.76 -9.19 15.35
C PRO A 3 -0.63 -8.57 16.19
N ILE A 4 0.61 -8.78 15.78
CA ILE A 4 1.82 -8.29 16.45
C ILE A 4 2.46 -7.23 15.55
N TRP A 5 2.86 -6.11 16.16
CA TRP A 5 3.69 -5.11 15.51
C TRP A 5 5.14 -5.62 15.45
N ASP A 6 5.51 -6.22 14.32
CA ASP A 6 6.84 -6.76 14.06
C ASP A 6 7.37 -6.18 12.74
N PRO A 7 8.14 -5.06 12.81
CA PRO A 7 8.63 -4.38 11.62
C PRO A 7 9.62 -5.22 10.82
N VAL A 8 9.42 -5.26 9.50
CA VAL A 8 10.47 -5.70 8.58
C VAL A 8 11.48 -4.56 8.39
N GLU A 9 12.76 -4.86 8.55
CA GLU A 9 13.86 -3.93 8.26
C GLU A 9 14.12 -3.89 6.76
N LEU A 10 14.12 -2.69 6.20
CA LEU A 10 14.25 -2.40 4.78
C LEU A 10 15.24 -1.27 4.58
N ASN A 11 15.91 -1.28 3.44
CA ASN A 11 16.88 -0.25 3.08
C ASN A 11 16.93 -0.05 1.55
N MET A 12 17.82 0.84 1.12
CA MET A 12 18.02 1.17 -0.30
C MET A 12 18.36 -0.03 -1.19
N LEU A 13 18.93 -1.12 -0.66
CA LEU A 13 19.24 -2.33 -1.44
C LEU A 13 17.99 -3.16 -1.77
N ASP A 14 16.89 -2.94 -1.04
CA ASP A 14 15.63 -3.64 -1.26
C ASP A 14 14.75 -2.98 -2.33
N LEU A 15 15.18 -1.81 -2.82
CA LEU A 15 14.48 -1.06 -3.87
C LEU A 15 14.37 -1.86 -5.16
N ASP A 16 13.19 -1.80 -5.74
CA ASP A 16 12.93 -2.37 -7.06
C ASP A 16 13.25 -1.31 -8.14
N ILE A 17 14.48 -1.35 -8.64
CA ILE A 17 15.07 -0.33 -9.54
C ILE A 17 14.47 -0.38 -10.96
N GLU A 18 13.64 -1.38 -11.28
CA GLU A 18 13.06 -1.56 -12.62
C GLU A 18 11.95 -0.55 -12.97
N ASP A 19 11.52 0.31 -12.04
CA ASP A 19 10.57 1.42 -12.32
C ASP A 19 11.05 2.78 -11.74
N PRO A 20 11.89 3.51 -12.49
CA PRO A 20 12.42 4.81 -12.08
C PRO A 20 11.43 5.98 -12.26
N GLU A 21 10.31 5.81 -12.98
CA GLU A 21 9.37 6.91 -13.25
C GLU A 21 8.45 7.17 -12.05
N GLU A 22 8.11 6.16 -11.25
CA GLU A 22 7.31 6.31 -10.03
C GLU A 22 8.11 6.81 -8.80
N GLN A 23 9.45 6.84 -8.90
CA GLN A 23 10.34 7.35 -7.84
C GLN A 23 10.34 8.89 -7.73
N MET A 24 9.77 9.62 -8.70
CA MET A 24 9.80 11.08 -8.74
C MET A 24 8.51 11.70 -8.20
N GLY A 25 8.32 11.68 -6.88
CA GLY A 25 7.26 12.39 -6.17
C GLY A 25 7.69 12.80 -4.76
N SER A 26 7.21 13.95 -4.26
CA SER A 26 7.59 14.52 -2.94
C SER A 26 7.10 13.74 -1.71
N LYS A 27 6.64 12.50 -1.89
CA LYS A 27 6.30 11.55 -0.84
C LYS A 27 7.03 10.26 -1.18
N ASP A 28 7.99 9.89 -0.33
CA ASP A 28 8.82 8.69 -0.49
C ASP A 28 7.95 7.43 -0.51
N LYS A 29 7.54 7.05 -1.73
CA LYS A 29 6.79 5.85 -2.04
C LYS A 29 7.70 5.00 -2.90
N ASN A 30 8.29 3.99 -2.28
CA ASN A 30 9.28 3.15 -2.93
C ASN A 30 8.74 1.74 -3.08
N TRP A 31 8.78 1.20 -4.29
CA TRP A 31 8.55 -0.22 -4.50
C TRP A 31 9.79 -1.00 -4.08
N ILE A 32 9.55 -2.10 -3.36
CA ILE A 32 10.59 -3.00 -2.87
C ILE A 32 10.22 -4.45 -3.13
N ARG A 33 11.22 -5.32 -3.01
CA ARG A 33 11.03 -6.78 -2.99
C ARG A 33 11.39 -7.32 -1.61
N ILE A 34 10.43 -7.97 -0.96
CA ILE A 34 10.67 -8.70 0.30
C ILE A 34 11.04 -10.15 -0.04
N VAL A 35 12.13 -10.65 0.55
CA VAL A 35 12.60 -12.02 0.33
C VAL A 35 11.50 -13.03 0.64
N GLY A 36 11.22 -13.92 -0.31
CA GLY A 36 10.21 -14.97 -0.17
C GLY A 36 8.80 -14.55 -0.62
N ASP A 37 8.61 -13.32 -1.09
CA ASP A 37 7.37 -12.89 -1.74
C ASP A 37 7.57 -12.61 -3.23
N ALA A 38 6.69 -13.14 -4.06
CA ALA A 38 6.72 -12.92 -5.50
C ALA A 38 6.18 -11.52 -5.88
N ARG A 39 5.39 -10.89 -5.02
CA ARG A 39 4.81 -9.57 -5.28
C ARG A 39 5.71 -8.46 -4.74
N ARG A 40 5.68 -7.32 -5.43
CA ARG A 40 6.30 -6.06 -4.95
C ARG A 40 5.48 -5.48 -3.79
N TRP A 41 6.14 -4.70 -2.96
CA TRP A 41 5.53 -3.99 -1.83
C TRP A 41 5.80 -2.50 -1.94
N LEU A 42 4.79 -1.69 -1.68
CA LEU A 42 4.89 -0.24 -1.63
C LEU A 42 5.22 0.20 -0.21
N VAL A 43 6.43 0.73 0.00
CA VAL A 43 6.84 1.32 1.26
C VAL A 43 6.30 2.74 1.37
N LYS A 44 5.76 3.07 2.54
CA LYS A 44 5.29 4.41 2.90
C LYS A 44 5.95 4.81 4.21
N ILE A 45 6.87 5.77 4.14
CA ILE A 45 7.56 6.30 5.32
C ILE A 45 6.61 7.24 6.07
N ALA A 46 6.51 7.05 7.39
CA ALA A 46 5.70 7.89 8.25
C ALA A 46 6.30 9.31 8.32
N ARG A 47 5.46 10.32 8.07
CA ARG A 47 5.89 11.72 8.13
C ARG A 47 6.41 12.09 9.52
N THR A 48 7.54 12.80 9.55
CA THR A 48 8.06 13.44 10.76
C THR A 48 8.01 14.95 10.58
N ASP A 49 7.40 15.65 11.54
CA ASP A 49 7.34 17.11 11.52
C ASP A 49 8.74 17.68 11.78
N VAL A 50 9.25 18.48 10.84
CA VAL A 50 10.60 19.06 10.91
C VAL A 50 10.76 20.07 12.04
N ARG A 51 9.67 20.60 12.59
CA ARG A 51 9.69 21.64 13.62
C ARG A 51 9.95 21.09 15.01
N ASP A 52 9.41 19.91 15.31
CA ASP A 52 9.46 19.31 16.65
C ASP A 52 9.92 17.84 16.67
N GLY A 53 10.15 17.24 15.50
CA GLY A 53 10.60 15.85 15.37
C GLY A 53 9.50 14.81 15.60
N THR A 54 8.22 15.21 15.70
CA THR A 54 7.12 14.29 15.96
C THR A 54 6.81 13.45 14.72
N THR A 55 6.90 12.13 14.84
CA THR A 55 6.46 11.20 13.78
C THR A 55 4.96 10.94 13.86
N SER A 56 4.24 11.27 12.78
CA SER A 56 2.82 11.01 12.55
C SER A 56 2.47 9.53 12.76
N GLY A 57 1.30 9.25 13.34
CA GLY A 57 0.80 7.88 13.54
C GLY A 57 0.11 7.26 12.32
N GLU A 58 0.41 7.74 11.11
CA GLU A 58 -0.24 7.27 9.87
C GLU A 58 0.06 5.79 9.55
N ASP A 59 1.24 5.32 9.92
CA ASP A 59 1.66 3.93 9.83
C ASP A 59 0.85 3.02 10.77
N TRP A 60 0.67 3.46 12.02
CA TRP A 60 -0.20 2.79 12.99
C TRP A 60 -1.64 2.75 12.51
N ALA A 61 -2.14 3.87 12.00
CA ALA A 61 -3.50 3.96 11.48
C ALA A 61 -3.72 2.99 10.32
N GLU A 62 -2.79 2.93 9.36
CA GLU A 62 -2.87 2.03 8.22
C GLU A 62 -2.85 0.56 8.66
N TRP A 63 -1.94 0.18 9.55
CA TRP A 63 -1.85 -1.19 10.06
C TRP A 63 -3.10 -1.60 10.85
N VAL A 64 -3.62 -0.75 11.73
CA VAL A 64 -4.82 -1.06 12.52
C VAL A 64 -6.05 -1.17 11.62
N VAL A 65 -6.24 -0.23 10.69
CA VAL A 65 -7.40 -0.22 9.79
C VAL A 65 -7.41 -1.45 8.89
N ARG A 66 -6.25 -1.90 8.40
CA ARG A 66 -6.10 -3.19 7.69
C ARG A 66 -6.67 -4.35 8.50
N HIS A 67 -6.33 -4.44 9.79
CA HIS A 67 -6.79 -5.55 10.63
C HIS A 67 -8.30 -5.48 10.92
N ILE A 68 -8.82 -4.28 11.13
CA ILE A 68 -10.27 -4.06 11.26
C ILE A 68 -10.98 -4.46 9.97
N ALA A 69 -10.49 -4.03 8.80
CA ALA A 69 -11.06 -4.37 7.51
C ALA A 69 -11.08 -5.89 7.27
N ALA A 70 -9.99 -6.59 7.61
CA ALA A 70 -9.93 -8.05 7.52
C ALA A 70 -10.97 -8.74 8.42
N GLN A 71 -11.19 -8.25 9.64
CA GLN A 71 -12.23 -8.77 10.53
C GLN A 71 -13.65 -8.51 10.02
N LEU A 72 -13.85 -7.43 9.26
CA LEU A 72 -15.11 -7.09 8.61
C LEU A 72 -15.31 -7.80 7.25
N GLY A 73 -14.33 -8.61 6.79
CA GLY A 73 -14.38 -9.26 5.49
C GLY A 73 -14.21 -8.31 4.30
N VAL A 74 -13.70 -7.09 4.53
CA VAL A 74 -13.44 -6.11 3.47
C VAL A 74 -12.11 -6.46 2.79
N PRO A 75 -12.10 -6.68 1.46
CA PRO A 75 -10.86 -6.94 0.73
C PRO A 75 -9.91 -5.74 0.83
N THR A 76 -8.71 -5.97 1.34
CA THR A 76 -7.67 -4.96 1.49
C THR A 76 -6.30 -5.54 1.18
N ALA A 77 -5.39 -4.69 0.69
CA ALA A 77 -3.99 -5.07 0.52
C ALA A 77 -3.38 -5.54 1.84
N GLU A 78 -2.42 -6.45 1.76
CA GLU A 78 -1.62 -6.85 2.90
C GLU A 78 -0.71 -5.70 3.34
N VAL A 79 -0.78 -5.34 4.61
CA VAL A 79 0.06 -4.29 5.19
C VAL A 79 0.88 -4.89 6.32
N ARG A 80 2.19 -4.67 6.27
CA ARG A 80 3.12 -5.03 7.33
C ARG A 80 3.75 -3.77 7.93
N PRO A 81 3.97 -3.74 9.26
CA PRO A 81 4.86 -2.75 9.85
C PRO A 81 6.24 -2.86 9.22
N ALA A 82 6.93 -1.74 9.05
CA ALA A 82 8.26 -1.72 8.47
C ALA A 82 9.13 -0.61 9.07
N ALA A 83 10.43 -0.75 8.91
CA ALA A 83 11.40 0.30 9.13
C ALA A 83 12.22 0.44 7.85
N PHE A 84 12.25 1.63 7.26
CA PHE A 84 13.03 1.92 6.05
C PHE A 84 14.17 2.86 6.38
N ASP A 85 15.41 2.37 6.27
CA ASP A 85 16.62 3.08 6.71
C ASP A 85 16.46 3.67 8.13
N GLY A 86 15.91 2.87 9.04
CA GLY A 86 15.66 3.26 10.44
C GLY A 86 14.46 4.19 10.66
N HIS A 87 13.73 4.58 9.61
CA HIS A 87 12.52 5.39 9.72
C HIS A 87 11.27 4.53 9.79
N ARG A 88 10.31 4.91 10.64
CA ARG A 88 9.05 4.19 10.81
C ARG A 88 8.25 4.22 9.52
N ALA A 89 7.75 3.06 9.10
CA ALA A 89 7.07 2.91 7.82
C ALA A 89 6.02 1.78 7.86
N THR A 90 5.26 1.67 6.77
CA THR A 90 4.50 0.46 6.43
C THR A 90 4.87 0.00 5.04
N ALA A 91 4.84 -1.32 4.82
CA ALA A 91 4.91 -1.92 3.50
C ALA A 91 3.53 -2.48 3.13
N SER A 92 2.99 -2.06 1.98
CA SER A 92 1.73 -2.55 1.44
C SER A 92 1.98 -3.44 0.22
N ARG A 93 1.60 -4.70 0.27
CA ARG A 93 1.75 -5.65 -0.83
C ARG A 93 0.93 -5.23 -2.04
N SER A 94 1.49 -5.36 -3.24
CA SER A 94 0.74 -5.08 -4.47
C SER A 94 -0.49 -5.99 -4.59
N MET A 95 -1.57 -5.38 -5.07
CA MET A 95 -2.79 -6.10 -5.44
C MET A 95 -2.71 -6.67 -6.85
N LEU A 96 -1.78 -6.15 -7.68
CA LEU A 96 -1.54 -6.62 -9.03
C LEU A 96 -0.83 -7.97 -8.99
N HIS A 97 -1.29 -8.89 -9.83
CA HIS A 97 -0.74 -10.22 -10.00
C HIS A 97 0.42 -10.24 -10.99
N ASP A 98 0.33 -9.44 -12.06
CA ASP A 98 1.35 -9.30 -13.09
C ASP A 98 1.26 -7.93 -13.79
N GLU A 99 2.21 -7.67 -14.68
CA GLU A 99 2.39 -6.40 -15.41
C GLU A 99 1.26 -6.11 -16.43
N SER A 100 0.36 -7.06 -16.71
CA SER A 100 -0.80 -6.84 -17.58
C SER A 100 -1.97 -6.19 -16.84
N GLU A 101 -1.96 -6.20 -15.51
CA GLU A 101 -2.98 -5.58 -14.69
C GLU A 101 -2.63 -4.13 -14.35
N ARG A 102 -3.66 -3.28 -14.22
CA ARG A 102 -3.50 -1.87 -13.82
C ARG A 102 -4.58 -1.46 -12.84
N LEU A 103 -4.19 -0.72 -11.79
CA LEU A 103 -5.15 -0.06 -10.91
C LEU A 103 -5.67 1.21 -11.59
N THR A 104 -6.99 1.34 -11.70
CA THR A 104 -7.65 2.57 -12.12
C THR A 104 -8.34 3.17 -10.89
N HIS A 105 -8.06 4.45 -10.60
CA HIS A 105 -8.63 5.09 -9.44
C HIS A 105 -10.17 5.22 -9.60
N GLY A 106 -10.94 4.97 -8.55
CA GLY A 106 -12.41 4.96 -8.63
C GLY A 106 -12.99 6.29 -9.14
N ASN A 107 -12.38 7.42 -8.78
CA ASN A 107 -12.78 8.74 -9.31
C ASN A 107 -12.60 8.84 -10.83
N GLU A 108 -11.59 8.21 -11.43
CA GLU A 108 -11.42 8.21 -12.89
C GLU A 108 -12.55 7.44 -13.59
N LEU A 109 -13.06 6.38 -12.94
CA LEU A 109 -14.21 5.62 -13.46
C LEU A 109 -15.51 6.42 -13.38
N ALA A 110 -15.71 7.19 -12.30
CA ALA A 110 -16.91 7.99 -12.10
C ALA A 110 -17.09 9.11 -13.14
N PHE A 111 -16.00 9.59 -13.74
CA PHE A 111 -16.01 10.60 -14.80
C PHE A 111 -15.79 10.02 -16.20
N SER A 112 -15.74 8.69 -16.33
CA SER A 112 -15.62 8.00 -17.61
C SER A 112 -16.98 7.98 -18.33
N PRO A 113 -17.03 8.18 -19.66
CA PRO A 113 -18.28 8.17 -20.44
C PRO A 113 -19.02 6.82 -20.43
N TRP A 114 -18.45 5.78 -19.81
CA TRP A 114 -19.02 4.45 -19.64
C TRP A 114 -19.67 4.20 -18.27
N GLY A 115 -19.65 5.21 -17.37
CA GLY A 115 -20.03 5.08 -15.95
C GLY A 115 -21.51 4.77 -15.65
N ASP A 116 -22.43 4.91 -16.61
CA ASP A 116 -23.87 5.01 -16.30
C ASP A 116 -24.74 3.77 -16.58
N ALA A 117 -24.25 2.67 -17.17
CA ALA A 117 -25.18 1.60 -17.61
C ALA A 117 -24.88 0.15 -17.19
N GLY A 118 -23.68 -0.21 -16.73
CA GLY A 118 -23.31 -1.63 -16.62
C GLY A 118 -22.71 -2.12 -15.30
N TRP A 119 -22.00 -1.25 -14.57
CA TRP A 119 -21.00 -1.75 -13.61
C TRP A 119 -21.59 -2.09 -12.23
N PHE A 120 -22.53 -1.31 -11.71
CA PHE A 120 -23.15 -1.53 -10.40
C PHE A 120 -23.88 -2.87 -10.26
N ARG A 121 -24.32 -3.50 -11.38
CA ARG A 121 -24.98 -4.82 -11.34
C ARG A 121 -24.01 -5.99 -11.23
N SER A 122 -22.75 -5.84 -11.63
CA SER A 122 -21.80 -6.96 -11.68
C SER A 122 -21.19 -7.25 -10.29
N VAL A 123 -20.87 -6.20 -9.52
CA VAL A 123 -20.22 -6.34 -8.20
C VAL A 123 -21.13 -7.02 -7.17
N MET A 124 -22.46 -6.90 -7.28
CA MET A 124 -23.43 -7.54 -6.38
C MET A 124 -23.73 -9.01 -6.72
N SER A 125 -23.29 -9.51 -7.88
CA SER A 125 -23.55 -10.91 -8.29
C SER A 125 -22.41 -11.87 -7.95
N ALA A 126 -21.28 -11.35 -7.46
CA ALA A 126 -20.07 -12.13 -7.17
C ALA A 126 -19.71 -12.15 -5.67
N ALA A 127 -20.63 -11.74 -4.80
CA ALA A 127 -20.50 -11.77 -3.34
C ALA A 127 -21.46 -12.81 -2.72
#